data_AF-A0A6A4ZY54-F1
#
_entry.id   AF-A0A6A4ZY54-F1
#
_cell.length_a   1.000
_cell.length_b   1.000
_cell.length_c   1.000
_cell.angle_alpha   90.00
_cell.angle_beta   90.00
_cell.angle_gamma   90.00
#
_symmetry.space_group_name_H-M   'P 1'
#
loop_
_entity.id
_entity.type
_entity.pdbx_description
1 polymer ?
#
loop_
_entity_poly.entity_id
_entity_poly.type
_entity_poly.pdbx_seq_one_letter_code
_entity_poly.pdbx_strand_id
1 'polypeptide(L)'
;MAADILGRLPDNYDMELAAIRYPVKWNESMNTVLCQELVRFNNLLAVVRLSLKNVRKAIQDQIAFDHEAMPRSEYAAGPKWDNVYF
;
A
#
# COMPACT_ATOMS: atom_id res chain seq x y z
N MET A 1 -11.66 4.16 -10.71
CA MET A 1 -10.28 4.22 -11.22
C MET A 1 -9.30 3.43 -10.34
N ALA A 2 -8.97 3.86 -9.12
CA ALA A 2 -8.01 3.11 -8.27
C ALA A 2 -8.46 1.67 -7.91
N ALA A 3 -9.75 1.45 -7.66
CA ALA A 3 -10.28 0.11 -7.38
C ALA A 3 -10.23 -0.84 -8.59
N ASP A 4 -10.43 -0.31 -9.80
CA ASP A 4 -10.34 -1.06 -11.04
C ASP A 4 -8.89 -1.49 -11.33
N ILE A 5 -7.94 -0.56 -11.17
CA ILE A 5 -6.50 -0.86 -11.28
C ILE A 5 -6.09 -1.93 -10.25
N LEU A 6 -6.59 -1.82 -9.02
CA LEU A 6 -6.29 -2.79 -7.96
C LEU A 6 -6.82 -4.20 -8.28
N GLY A 7 -7.95 -4.31 -8.96
CA GLY A 7 -8.52 -5.58 -9.41
C GLY A 7 -7.82 -6.18 -10.63
N ARG A 8 -7.03 -5.39 -11.37
CA ARG A 8 -6.26 -5.86 -12.55
C ARG A 8 -4.83 -6.27 -12.22
N LEU A 9 -4.35 -6.00 -11.00
CA LEU A 9 -3.01 -6.40 -10.59
C LEU A 9 -2.97 -7.93 -10.43
N PRO A 10 -1.92 -8.59 -10.95
CA PRO A 10 -1.76 -10.02 -10.77
C PRO A 10 -1.52 -10.36 -9.29
N ASP A 11 -1.73 -11.61 -8.93
CA ASP A 11 -1.37 -12.13 -7.61
C ASP A 11 0.15 -12.23 -7.44
N ASN A 12 0.58 -12.41 -6.18
CA ASN A 12 1.99 -12.64 -5.90
C ASN A 12 2.42 -14.01 -6.42
N TYR A 13 3.68 -14.09 -6.85
CA TYR A 13 4.31 -15.36 -7.19
C TYR A 13 4.53 -16.21 -5.94
N ASP A 14 4.24 -17.51 -6.06
CA ASP A 14 4.53 -18.50 -5.04
C ASP A 14 6.05 -18.79 -5.03
N MET A 15 6.70 -18.35 -3.95
CA MET A 15 8.14 -18.51 -3.80
C MET A 15 8.56 -19.93 -3.44
N GLU A 16 7.70 -20.72 -2.81
CA GLU A 16 7.98 -22.13 -2.51
C GLU A 16 7.96 -22.93 -3.81
N LEU A 17 6.92 -22.75 -4.62
CA LEU A 17 6.84 -23.38 -5.94
C LEU A 17 7.98 -22.92 -6.86
N ALA A 18 8.35 -21.63 -6.83
CA ALA A 18 9.47 -21.11 -7.60
C ALA A 18 10.79 -21.76 -7.17
N ALA A 19 11.04 -21.92 -5.87
CA ALA A 19 12.25 -22.59 -5.36
C ALA A 19 12.32 -24.07 -5.72
N ILE A 20 11.18 -24.78 -5.75
CA ILE A 20 11.10 -26.18 -6.20
C ILE A 20 11.39 -26.28 -7.70
N ARG A 21 10.80 -25.39 -8.51
CA ARG A 21 10.93 -25.43 -9.98
C ARG A 21 12.28 -24.91 -10.48
N TYR A 22 12.85 -23.93 -9.80
CA TYR A 22 14.11 -23.27 -10.16
C TYR A 22 15.06 -23.27 -8.95
N PRO A 23 15.58 -24.45 -8.57
CA PRO A 23 16.48 -24.56 -7.44
C PRO A 23 17.76 -23.76 -7.69
N VAL A 24 18.21 -23.04 -6.66
CA VAL A 24 19.46 -22.28 -6.68
C VAL A 24 20.62 -23.26 -6.72
N LYS A 25 21.32 -23.31 -7.87
CA LYS A 25 22.49 -24.17 -8.09
C LYS A 25 23.61 -23.35 -8.71
N TRP A 26 24.85 -23.70 -8.37
CA TRP A 26 26.03 -22.99 -8.87
C TRP A 26 26.15 -23.03 -10.40
N ASN A 27 25.83 -24.17 -11.03
CA ASN A 27 25.89 -24.36 -12.48
C ASN A 27 24.72 -23.71 -13.24
N GLU A 28 23.71 -23.20 -12.53
CA GLU A 28 22.51 -22.57 -13.10
C GLU A 28 22.29 -21.20 -12.44
N SER A 29 23.26 -20.30 -12.65
CA SER A 29 23.26 -18.96 -12.04
C SER A 29 21.99 -18.16 -12.32
N MET A 30 21.30 -18.42 -13.43
CA MET A 30 20.09 -17.73 -13.83
C MET A 30 18.86 -18.09 -12.98
N ASN A 31 18.82 -19.27 -12.35
CA ASN A 31 17.73 -19.63 -11.44
C ASN A 31 17.74 -18.73 -10.20
N THR A 32 18.94 -18.41 -9.71
CA THR A 32 19.13 -17.48 -8.58
C THR A 32 18.61 -16.10 -8.93
N VAL A 33 18.94 -15.58 -10.11
CA VAL A 33 18.45 -14.28 -10.60
C VAL A 33 16.94 -14.29 -10.73
N LEU A 34 16.36 -15.35 -11.33
CA LEU A 34 14.92 -15.49 -11.47
C LEU A 34 14.21 -15.43 -10.11
N CYS A 35 14.62 -16.25 -9.16
CA CYS A 35 14.02 -16.28 -7.82
C CYS A 35 14.15 -14.93 -7.11
N GLN A 36 15.29 -14.22 -7.26
CA GLN A 36 15.47 -12.88 -6.72
C GLN A 36 14.51 -11.86 -7.37
N GLU A 37 14.39 -11.88 -8.69
CA GLU A 37 13.49 -10.97 -9.40
C GLU A 37 12.01 -11.23 -9.07
N LEU A 38 11.60 -12.49 -8.86
CA LEU A 38 10.24 -12.81 -8.38
C LEU A 38 9.97 -12.22 -6.99
N VAL A 39 10.94 -12.27 -6.07
CA VAL A 39 10.84 -11.61 -4.76
C VAL A 39 10.70 -10.10 -4.93
N ARG A 40 11.55 -9.48 -5.77
CA ARG A 40 11.50 -8.03 -6.03
C ARG A 40 10.17 -7.61 -6.63
N PHE A 41 9.62 -8.41 -7.55
CA PHE A 41 8.33 -8.16 -8.16
C PHE A 41 7.19 -8.25 -7.13
N ASN A 42 7.19 -9.26 -6.26
CA ASN A 42 6.22 -9.37 -5.17
C ASN A 42 6.26 -8.17 -4.22
N ASN A 43 7.47 -7.69 -3.89
CA ASN A 43 7.65 -6.49 -3.07
C ASN A 43 7.09 -5.24 -3.77
N LEU A 44 7.35 -5.09 -5.07
CA LEU A 44 6.80 -3.99 -5.86
C LEU A 44 5.26 -4.05 -5.90
N LEU A 45 4.68 -5.22 -6.13
CA LEU A 45 3.22 -5.40 -6.09
C LEU A 45 2.64 -5.02 -4.73
N ALA A 46 3.30 -5.39 -3.62
CA ALA A 46 2.86 -5.01 -2.28
C ALA A 46 2.83 -3.49 -2.09
N VAL A 47 3.89 -2.79 -2.50
CA VAL A 47 3.96 -1.33 -2.45
C VAL A 47 2.86 -0.70 -3.30
N VAL A 48 2.70 -1.14 -4.55
CA VAL A 48 1.66 -0.61 -5.46
C VAL A 48 0.26 -0.80 -4.88
N ARG A 49 -0.07 -1.99 -4.35
CA ARG A 49 -1.37 -2.24 -3.72
C ARG A 49 -1.60 -1.36 -2.50
N LEU A 50 -0.58 -1.16 -1.67
CA LEU A 50 -0.66 -0.28 -0.50
C LEU A 50 -0.89 1.18 -0.92
N SER A 51 -0.12 1.68 -1.89
CA SER A 51 -0.25 3.04 -2.41
C SER A 51 -1.66 3.30 -2.97
N LEU A 52 -2.20 2.37 -3.77
CA LEU A 52 -3.56 2.50 -4.32
C LEU A 52 -4.65 2.50 -3.24
N LYS A 53 -4.50 1.66 -2.20
CA LYS A 53 -5.42 1.65 -1.04
C LYS A 53 -5.36 2.97 -0.28
N ASN A 54 -4.15 3.50 -0.06
CA ASN A 54 -3.94 4.76 0.66
C ASN A 54 -4.52 5.95 -0.09
N VAL A 55 -4.32 6.03 -1.42
CA VAL A 55 -4.93 7.08 -2.26
C VAL A 55 -6.45 7.03 -2.17
N ARG A 56 -7.05 5.83 -2.25
CA ARG A 56 -8.50 5.68 -2.11
C ARG A 56 -9.00 6.14 -0.74
N LYS A 57 -8.30 5.77 0.33
CA LYS A 57 -8.64 6.18 1.69
C LYS A 57 -8.54 7.69 1.85
N ALA A 58 -7.45 8.31 1.38
CA ALA A 58 -7.25 9.76 1.47
C ALA A 58 -8.38 10.54 0.77
N ILE A 59 -8.87 10.06 -0.39
CA ILE A 59 -10.01 10.67 -1.07
C ILE A 59 -11.30 10.53 -0.24
N GLN A 60 -11.54 9.36 0.36
CA GLN A 60 -12.71 9.15 1.21
C GLN A 60 -12.67 10.02 2.47
N ASP A 61 -11.51 10.10 3.11
CA ASP A 61 -11.28 10.94 4.29
C ASP A 61 -11.51 12.42 3.93
N GLN A 62 -10.98 12.90 2.80
CA GLN A 62 -11.21 14.27 2.32
C GLN A 62 -12.70 14.58 2.10
N ILE A 63 -13.44 13.66 1.47
CA ILE A 63 -14.90 13.84 1.27
C ILE A 63 -15.64 13.88 2.61
N ALA A 64 -15.23 13.06 3.58
CA ALA A 64 -15.82 13.08 4.92
C ALA A 64 -15.57 14.42 5.64
N PHE A 65 -14.35 14.98 5.55
CA PHE A 65 -14.04 16.30 6.10
C PHE A 65 -14.88 17.42 5.46
N ASP A 66 -15.06 17.42 4.14
CA ASP A 66 -15.90 18.42 3.46
C ASP A 66 -17.38 18.32 3.86
N HIS A 67 -17.87 17.12 4.19
CA HIS A 67 -19.27 16.87 4.53
C HIS A 67 -19.57 17.04 6.04
N GLU A 68 -18.54 17.08 6.88
CA GLU A 68 -18.61 17.44 8.29
C GLU A 68 -18.42 18.96 8.43
N ALA A 69 -19.46 19.73 8.11
CA ALA A 69 -19.51 21.12 8.54
C ALA A 69 -19.53 21.12 10.07
N MET A 70 -18.40 21.47 10.70
CA MET A 70 -18.32 21.64 12.15
C MET A 70 -19.56 22.42 12.62
N PRO A 71 -20.38 21.85 13.52
CA PRO A 71 -21.62 22.48 13.93
C PRO A 71 -21.30 23.85 14.48
N ARG A 72 -22.03 24.88 14.03
CA ARG A 72 -21.76 26.30 14.34
C ARG A 72 -21.59 26.61 15.84
N SER A 73 -22.11 25.72 16.69
CA SER A 73 -21.97 25.68 18.15
C SER A 73 -20.52 25.52 18.65
N GLU A 74 -19.64 24.85 17.92
CA GLU A 74 -18.26 24.56 18.39
C GLU A 74 -17.27 25.69 18.10
N TYR A 75 -17.55 26.59 17.13
CA TYR A 75 -16.68 27.75 16.86
C TYR A 75 -16.59 28.75 18.02
N ALA A 76 -17.50 28.68 19.00
CA ALA A 76 -17.49 29.54 20.19
C ALA A 76 -16.47 29.10 21.25
N ALA A 77 -16.04 27.84 21.21
CA ALA A 77 -14.92 27.35 22.00
C ALA A 77 -13.68 27.38 21.11
N GLY A 78 -12.98 28.52 21.09
CA GLY A 78 -11.68 28.63 20.44
C GLY A 78 -10.74 27.49 20.88
N PRO A 79 -9.71 27.17 20.08
CA PRO A 79 -8.82 26.05 20.37
C PRO A 79 -8.29 26.18 21.79
N LYS A 80 -8.60 25.20 22.64
CA LYS A 80 -7.93 25.06 23.94
C LYS A 80 -6.51 24.60 23.65
N TRP A 81 -5.59 25.56 23.59
CA TRP A 81 -4.14 25.32 23.57
C TRP A 81 -3.62 24.79 24.91
N ASP A 82 -4.42 23.95 25.58
CA ASP A 82 -4.04 23.36 26.85
C ASP A 82 -3.12 22.16 26.55
N ASN A 83 -1.83 22.49 26.47
CA ASN A 83 -0.65 21.63 26.59
C ASN A 83 0.10 21.23 25.31
N VAL A 84 0.64 22.19 24.55
CA VAL A 84 1.99 22.01 23.97
C VAL A 84 2.74 23.35 23.93
N TYR A 85 3.49 23.64 24.98
CA TYR A 85 4.83 24.24 24.88
C TYR A 85 5.67 23.69 26.03
N PHE A 86 6.14 22.44 25.88
CA PHE A 86 7.51 21.95 26.12
C PHE A 86 7.63 20.55 25.51
#